data_AF-A0A0Q6VDZ9-F1
#
_entry.id   AF-A0A0Q6VDZ9-F1
#
_cell.length_a   1.000
_cell.length_b   1.000
_cell.length_c   1.000
_cell.angle_alpha   90.00
_cell.angle_beta   90.00
_cell.angle_gamma   90.00
#
_symmetry.space_group_name_H-M   'P 1'
#
loop_
_entity.id
_entity.type
_entity.pdbx_description
1 polymer ?
#
loop_
_entity_poly.entity_id
_entity_poly.type
_entity_poly.pdbx_seq_one_letter_code
_entity_poly.pdbx_strand_id
1 'polypeptide(L)'
;MKKSLTAVAIVAALSLSACGGGGDRPSKDELSKELAKKDNVFSTKFTKKQADCIAEAIVDSKLSDKAVKALKEQDNKFKPTKADEKARDAIASDVEKCVTG
;
A
#
# COMPACT_ATOMS: atom_id res chain seq x y z
N MET A 1 46.06 -31.88 10.99
CA MET A 1 45.87 -31.99 9.52
C MET A 1 45.13 -33.29 9.29
N LYS A 2 43.90 -33.38 8.76
CA LYS A 2 43.43 -33.12 7.38
C LYS A 2 41.87 -33.20 7.42
N LYS A 3 41.17 -32.08 7.12
CA LYS A 3 40.22 -31.89 6.01
C LYS A 3 39.00 -32.82 5.93
N SER A 4 37.81 -32.27 6.17
CA SER A 4 36.63 -32.42 5.31
C SER A 4 35.52 -31.47 5.76
N LEU A 5 35.38 -30.37 5.01
CA LEU A 5 34.27 -29.43 5.04
C LEU A 5 33.15 -30.04 4.20
N THR A 6 31.96 -30.24 4.77
CA THR A 6 30.76 -30.55 3.98
C THR A 6 29.76 -29.43 4.22
N ALA A 7 29.70 -28.54 3.23
CA ALA A 7 28.76 -27.44 3.12
C ALA A 7 27.34 -28.00 3.03
N VAL A 8 26.49 -27.63 4.00
CA VAL A 8 25.04 -27.80 3.89
C VAL A 8 24.47 -26.51 3.30
N ALA A 9 23.74 -26.70 2.20
CA ALA A 9 23.17 -25.71 1.33
C ALA A 9 22.42 -24.60 2.06
N ILE A 10 22.82 -23.36 1.76
CA ILE A 10 22.05 -22.15 2.06
C ILE A 10 20.82 -22.19 1.15
N VAL A 11 19.65 -22.48 1.71
CA VAL A 11 18.37 -22.25 1.03
C VAL A 11 18.13 -20.74 1.05
N ALA A 12 18.62 -20.07 0.01
CA ALA A 12 18.26 -18.71 -0.33
C ALA A 12 17.01 -18.75 -1.22
N ALA A 13 15.82 -18.58 -0.63
CA ALA A 13 14.56 -18.14 -1.25
C ALA A 13 13.48 -18.15 -0.15
N LEU A 14 13.09 -17.02 0.46
CA LEU A 14 11.87 -16.27 0.07
C LEU A 14 11.67 -15.00 0.95
N SER A 15 12.71 -14.30 1.39
CA SER A 15 12.56 -13.08 2.21
C SER A 15 12.86 -11.77 1.47
N LEU A 16 12.95 -11.78 0.14
CA LEU A 16 13.07 -10.57 -0.68
C LEU A 16 11.72 -9.88 -0.93
N SER A 17 11.04 -9.46 0.14
CA SER A 17 10.04 -8.39 0.10
C SER A 17 9.96 -7.59 1.41
N ALA A 18 11.11 -7.42 2.06
CA ALA A 18 11.26 -6.45 3.15
C ALA A 18 12.52 -5.58 2.88
N CYS A 19 12.61 -5.04 1.67
CA CYS A 19 13.54 -3.97 1.37
C CYS A 19 12.92 -2.66 1.86
N GLY A 20 13.33 -2.19 3.05
CA GLY A 20 13.10 -0.82 3.50
C GLY A 20 12.16 -0.63 4.70
N GLY A 21 12.63 -0.99 5.90
CA GLY A 21 12.33 -0.38 7.19
C GLY A 21 10.98 0.33 7.44
N GLY A 22 10.11 -0.32 8.22
CA GLY A 22 9.02 0.32 8.98
C GLY A 22 7.65 -0.24 8.61
N GLY A 23 7.08 -1.08 9.48
CA GLY A 23 5.78 -1.73 9.30
C GLY A 23 4.57 -0.80 9.42
N ASP A 24 4.62 0.37 8.77
CA ASP A 24 3.61 1.42 8.86
C ASP A 24 2.76 1.56 7.60
N ARG A 25 3.17 0.99 6.45
CA ARG A 25 2.34 1.02 5.23
C ARG A 25 1.15 0.07 5.38
N PRO A 26 -0.09 0.55 5.34
CA PRO A 26 -1.27 -0.31 5.31
C PRO A 26 -1.24 -1.31 4.16
N SER A 27 -1.73 -2.51 4.42
CA SER A 27 -2.00 -3.50 3.38
C SER A 27 -3.23 -3.13 2.53
N LYS A 28 -3.34 -3.74 1.33
CA LYS A 28 -4.52 -3.58 0.44
C LYS A 28 -5.81 -3.94 1.18
N ASP A 29 -5.82 -5.04 1.92
CA ASP A 29 -6.98 -5.47 2.70
C ASP A 29 -7.38 -4.47 3.79
N GLU A 30 -6.42 -3.84 4.45
CA GLU A 30 -6.71 -2.83 5.48
C GLU A 30 -7.31 -1.56 4.87
N LEU A 31 -6.76 -1.09 3.75
CA LEU A 31 -7.31 0.05 3.02
C LEU A 31 -8.68 -0.25 2.44
N SER A 32 -8.87 -1.41 1.83
CA SER A 32 -10.17 -1.81 1.27
C SER A 32 -11.25 -1.85 2.35
N LYS A 33 -10.95 -2.43 3.52
CA LYS A 33 -11.87 -2.43 4.66
C LYS A 33 -12.23 -1.03 5.12
N GLU A 34 -11.26 -0.11 5.15
CA GLU A 34 -11.51 1.29 5.50
C GLU A 34 -12.38 1.98 4.44
N LEU A 35 -12.06 1.81 3.17
CA LEU A 35 -12.79 2.39 2.03
C LEU A 35 -14.22 1.82 1.90
N ALA A 36 -14.49 0.62 2.39
CA ALA A 36 -15.84 0.06 2.44
C ALA A 36 -16.73 0.66 3.55
N LYS A 37 -16.14 1.42 4.50
CA LYS A 37 -16.89 2.14 5.53
C LYS A 37 -17.58 3.38 4.95
N LYS A 38 -18.63 3.85 5.62
CA LYS A 38 -19.37 5.07 5.20
C LYS A 38 -18.59 6.34 5.54
N ASP A 39 -17.87 6.29 6.64
CA ASP A 39 -17.12 7.37 7.28
C ASP A 39 -15.65 7.39 6.86
N ASN A 40 -15.32 6.88 5.67
CA ASN A 40 -13.95 6.88 5.16
C ASN A 40 -13.49 8.27 4.71
N VAL A 41 -12.22 8.37 4.28
CA VAL A 41 -11.60 9.63 3.80
C VAL A 41 -12.34 10.30 2.62
N PHE A 42 -13.11 9.54 1.83
CA PHE A 42 -13.91 10.04 0.72
C PHE A 42 -15.37 10.32 1.10
N SER A 43 -15.74 10.10 2.37
CA SER A 43 -17.12 10.22 2.88
C SER A 43 -18.16 9.49 2.02
N THR A 44 -17.72 8.43 1.33
CA THR A 44 -18.50 7.72 0.32
C THR A 44 -18.39 6.24 0.56
N LYS A 45 -19.52 5.54 0.71
CA LYS A 45 -19.50 4.08 0.88
C LYS A 45 -19.21 3.39 -0.45
N PHE A 46 -17.98 2.94 -0.65
CA PHE A 46 -17.63 2.12 -1.80
C PHE A 46 -18.14 0.69 -1.64
N THR A 47 -18.52 0.05 -2.75
CA THR A 47 -18.71 -1.40 -2.76
C THR A 47 -17.37 -2.10 -2.51
N LYS A 48 -17.39 -3.37 -2.08
CA LYS A 48 -16.16 -4.13 -1.85
C LYS A 48 -15.25 -4.16 -3.10
N LYS A 49 -15.83 -4.33 -4.30
CA LYS A 49 -15.08 -4.33 -5.56
C LYS A 49 -14.41 -2.97 -5.83
N GLN A 50 -15.12 -1.87 -5.62
CA GLN A 50 -14.56 -0.52 -5.76
C GLN A 50 -13.47 -0.26 -4.73
N ALA A 51 -13.72 -0.62 -3.46
CA ALA A 51 -12.76 -0.47 -2.37
C ALA A 51 -11.48 -1.28 -2.60
N ASP A 52 -11.59 -2.54 -3.06
CA ASP A 52 -10.45 -3.39 -3.41
C ASP A 52 -9.65 -2.79 -4.57
N CYS A 53 -10.32 -2.27 -5.60
CA CYS A 53 -9.68 -1.63 -6.75
C CYS A 53 -8.93 -0.34 -6.37
N ILE A 54 -9.56 0.53 -5.58
CA ILE A 54 -8.93 1.78 -5.10
C ILE A 54 -7.75 1.45 -4.18
N ALA A 55 -7.90 0.48 -3.27
CA ALA A 55 -6.83 0.05 -2.38
C ALA A 55 -5.62 -0.50 -3.14
N GLU A 56 -5.84 -1.25 -4.22
CA GLU A 56 -4.78 -1.74 -5.10
C GLU A 56 -4.03 -0.59 -5.78
N ALA A 57 -4.76 0.35 -6.39
CA ALA A 57 -4.16 1.53 -7.01
C ALA A 57 -3.31 2.34 -6.02
N ILE A 58 -3.73 2.45 -4.75
CA ILE A 58 -2.99 3.15 -3.69
C ILE A 58 -1.75 2.37 -3.25
N VAL A 59 -1.87 1.06 -3.00
CA VAL A 59 -0.73 0.25 -2.53
C VAL A 59 0.35 0.16 -3.59
N ASP A 60 -0.03 -0.01 -4.86
CA ASP A 60 0.87 -0.09 -6.01
C ASP A 60 1.44 1.28 -6.42
N SER A 61 0.86 2.37 -5.90
CA SER A 61 1.34 3.72 -6.17
C SER A 61 2.69 4.02 -5.54
N LYS A 62 3.31 5.09 -6.04
CA LYS A 62 4.51 5.70 -5.45
C LYS A 62 4.20 6.63 -4.26
N LEU A 63 3.00 6.58 -3.69
CA LEU A 63 2.71 7.28 -2.44
C LEU A 63 3.65 6.79 -1.35
N SER A 64 4.11 7.69 -0.49
CA SER A 64 4.89 7.32 0.68
C SER A 64 4.03 6.53 1.67
N ASP A 65 4.68 5.69 2.49
CA ASP A 65 3.97 4.88 3.49
C ASP A 65 3.18 5.74 4.47
N LYS A 66 3.68 6.93 4.80
CA LYS A 66 2.98 7.91 5.62
C LYS A 66 1.73 8.46 4.94
N ALA A 67 1.77 8.71 3.63
CA ALA A 67 0.59 9.15 2.89
C ALA A 67 -0.47 8.04 2.83
N VAL A 68 -0.06 6.80 2.58
CA VAL A 68 -0.99 5.65 2.59
C VAL A 68 -1.58 5.42 3.98
N LYS A 69 -0.76 5.54 5.04
CA LYS A 69 -1.22 5.48 6.43
C LYS A 69 -2.20 6.59 6.76
N ALA A 70 -1.93 7.83 6.34
CA ALA A 70 -2.82 8.97 6.54
C ALA A 70 -4.20 8.77 5.87
N LEU A 71 -4.26 8.11 4.71
CA LEU A 71 -5.53 7.75 4.07
C LEU A 71 -6.34 6.75 4.90
N LYS A 72 -5.68 5.73 5.48
CA LYS A 72 -6.32 4.76 6.38
C LYS A 72 -6.79 5.41 7.68
N GLU A 73 -5.94 6.23 8.29
CA GLU A 73 -6.18 6.86 9.60
C GLU A 73 -7.03 8.14 9.50
N GLN A 74 -7.36 8.58 8.28
CA GLN A 74 -8.06 9.82 7.99
C GLN A 74 -7.35 11.04 8.62
N ASP A 75 -6.01 11.03 8.58
CA ASP A 75 -5.18 12.05 9.19
C ASP A 75 -5.15 13.33 8.36
N ASN A 76 -6.08 14.24 8.69
CA ASN A 76 -6.18 15.56 8.06
C ASN A 76 -4.99 16.50 8.38
N LYS A 77 -4.10 16.12 9.33
CA LYS A 77 -2.90 16.90 9.66
C LYS A 77 -1.70 16.47 8.84
N PHE A 78 -1.77 15.32 8.15
CA PHE A 78 -0.72 14.88 7.26
C PHE A 78 -0.54 15.88 6.12
N LYS A 79 0.70 16.28 5.89
CA LYS A 79 1.07 17.16 4.79
C LYS A 79 1.78 16.32 3.72
N PRO A 80 1.13 16.07 2.57
CA PRO A 80 1.76 15.32 1.49
C PRO A 80 2.98 16.05 0.98
N THR A 81 4.00 15.29 0.60
CA THR A 81 5.15 15.83 -0.11
C THR A 81 4.80 16.05 -1.58
N LYS A 82 5.63 16.81 -2.31
CA LYS A 82 5.49 16.94 -3.78
C LYS A 82 5.55 15.59 -4.51
N ALA A 83 6.24 14.60 -3.94
CA ALA A 83 6.29 13.26 -4.51
C ALA A 83 4.95 12.53 -4.30
N ASP A 84 4.34 12.68 -3.13
CA ASP A 84 3.01 12.12 -2.84
C ASP A 84 1.93 12.77 -3.73
N GLU A 85 1.98 14.08 -3.92
CA GLU A 85 1.06 14.79 -4.82
C GLU A 85 1.16 14.26 -6.24
N LYS A 86 2.38 14.13 -6.79
CA LYS A 86 2.59 13.55 -8.12
C LYS A 86 2.13 12.10 -8.21
N ALA A 87 2.38 11.30 -7.18
CA ALA A 87 1.95 9.90 -7.15
C ALA A 87 0.43 9.79 -7.11
N ARG A 88 -0.24 10.63 -6.32
CA ARG A 88 -1.70 10.74 -6.27
C ARG A 88 -2.27 11.11 -7.64
N ASP A 89 -1.71 12.13 -8.28
CA ASP A 89 -2.18 12.58 -9.59
C ASP A 89 -1.96 11.50 -10.66
N ALA A 90 -0.87 10.73 -10.57
CA ALA A 90 -0.59 9.62 -11.49
C ALA A 90 -1.59 8.46 -11.35
N ILE A 91 -2.13 8.21 -10.16
CA ILE A 91 -3.13 7.14 -9.94
C ILE A 91 -4.57 7.63 -10.05
N ALA A 92 -4.80 8.94 -10.21
CA ALA A 92 -6.14 9.52 -10.21
C ALA A 92 -7.05 8.87 -11.27
N SER A 93 -6.53 8.64 -12.48
CA SER A 93 -7.29 7.97 -13.55
C SER A 93 -7.58 6.50 -13.26
N ASP A 94 -6.74 5.80 -12.50
CA ASP A 94 -6.99 4.40 -12.13
C ASP A 94 -8.03 4.31 -11.02
N VAL A 95 -7.98 5.23 -10.04
CA VAL A 95 -9.03 5.40 -9.03
C VAL A 95 -10.37 5.75 -9.67
N GLU A 96 -10.40 6.62 -10.67
CA GLU A 96 -11.63 6.96 -11.39
C GLU A 96 -12.25 5.74 -12.08
N LYS A 97 -11.43 4.96 -12.81
CA LYS A 97 -11.87 3.69 -13.42
C LYS A 97 -12.43 2.71 -12.39
N CYS A 98 -11.89 2.69 -11.17
CA CYS A 98 -12.43 1.84 -10.11
C CYS A 98 -13.86 2.22 -9.72
N VAL A 99 -14.23 3.50 -9.79
CA VAL A 99 -15.56 4.00 -9.40
C VAL A 99 -16.56 3.92 -10.55
N THR A 100 -16.12 4.21 -11.78
CA THR A 100 -16.98 4.27 -12.97
C THR A 100 -17.12 2.94 -13.72
N GLY A 101 -16.28 1.95 -13.39
CA GLY A 101 -16.17 0.66 -14.10
C GLY A 101 -17.18 -0.42 -13.68
#